data_AF-A0A163ZHC2-F1
#
_entry.id   AF-A0A163ZHC2-F1
#
_cell.length_a   1.000
_cell.length_b   1.000
_cell.length_c   1.000
_cell.angle_alpha   90.00
_cell.angle_beta   90.00
_cell.angle_gamma   90.00
#
_symmetry.space_group_name_H-M   'P 1'
#
loop_
_entity.id
_entity.type
_entity.pdbx_description
1 polymer ?
#
loop_
_entity_poly.entity_id
_entity_poly.type
_entity_poly.pdbx_seq_one_letter_code
_entity_poly.pdbx_strand_id
1 'polypeptide(L)' 'MDQQERDNWQKVLDSLEAAGDTESAFYVRARAISNGDPDPMLTWEAES' A
#
# COMPACT_ATOMS: atom_id res chain seq x y z
N MET A 1 -7.80 7.07 6.51
CA MET A 1 -6.50 7.47 5.96
C MET A 1 -6.63 8.87 5.39
N ASP A 2 -5.78 9.80 5.81
CA ASP A 2 -5.81 11.18 5.31
C ASP A 2 -5.05 11.34 3.99
N GLN A 3 -4.98 12.57 3.44
CA GLN A 3 -4.24 12.82 2.19
C GLN A 3 -2.72 12.67 2.39
N GLN A 4 -2.19 13.08 3.53
CA GLN A 4 -0.75 13.04 3.81
C GLN A 4 -0.25 11.59 3.90
N GLU A 5 -1.03 10.71 4.52
CA GLU A 5 -0.78 9.28 4.58
C GLU A 5 -0.82 8.65 3.18
N ARG A 6 -1.82 8.97 2.35
CA ARG A 6 -1.89 8.47 0.97
C ARG A 6 -0.68 8.92 0.12
N ASP A 7 -0.28 10.18 0.25
CA ASP A 7 0.89 10.70 -0.47
C ASP A 7 2.19 10.00 -0.03
N ASN A 8 2.28 9.59 1.24
CA ASN A 8 3.42 8.81 1.72
C ASN A 8 3.40 7.38 1.17
N TRP A 9 2.24 6.75 1.09
CA TRP A 9 2.08 5.43 0.45
C TRP A 9 2.41 5.47 -1.04
N GLN A 10 2.09 6.56 -1.75
CA GLN A 10 2.50 6.72 -3.14
C GLN A 10 4.03 6.72 -3.29
N LYS A 11 4.77 7.41 -2.42
CA LYS A 11 6.26 7.40 -2.47
C LYS A 11 6.83 6.00 -2.23
N VAL A 12 6.19 5.23 -1.35
CA VAL A 12 6.57 3.82 -1.09
C VAL A 12 6.31 2.98 -2.34
N LEU A 13 5.13 3.12 -2.96
CA LEU A 13 4.80 2.43 -4.22
C LEU A 13 5.83 2.74 -5.30
N ASP A 14 6.13 4.02 -5.54
CA ASP A 14 7.10 4.46 -6.55
C ASP A 14 8.50 3.84 -6.30
N SER A 15 8.90 3.74 -5.04
CA SER A 15 10.20 3.16 -4.66
C SER A 15 10.24 1.64 -4.88
N LEU A 16 9.13 0.94 -4.62
CA LEU A 16 9.00 -0.50 -4.83
C LEU A 16 8.95 -0.84 -6.32
N GLU A 17 8.22 -0.05 -7.12
CA GLU A 17 8.19 -0.18 -8.58
C GLU A 17 9.58 0.04 -9.19
N ALA A 18 10.31 1.06 -8.74
CA ALA A 18 11.68 1.31 -9.20
C ALA A 18 12.67 0.20 -8.83
N ALA A 19 12.43 -0.50 -7.70
CA ALA A 19 13.22 -1.64 -7.26
C ALA A 19 12.78 -2.97 -7.91
N GLY A 20 11.63 -3.02 -8.58
CA GLY A 20 11.02 -4.25 -9.09
C GLY A 20 10.42 -5.15 -8.00
N ASP A 21 10.23 -4.66 -6.78
CA ASP A 21 9.58 -5.40 -5.70
C ASP A 21 8.06 -5.24 -5.78
N THR A 22 7.45 -5.97 -6.71
CA THR A 22 6.01 -5.87 -7.02
C THR A 22 5.17 -6.99 -6.42
N GLU A 23 5.74 -7.76 -5.49
CA GLU A 23 5.08 -8.94 -4.90
C GLU A 23 5.05 -8.90 -3.37
N SER A 24 5.83 -8.01 -2.73
CA SER A 24 5.82 -7.89 -1.27
C SER A 24 4.46 -7.42 -0.74
N ALA A 25 4.16 -7.78 0.51
CA ALA A 25 2.96 -7.29 1.19
C ALA A 25 2.93 -5.75 1.28
N PHE A 26 4.10 -5.10 1.35
CA PHE A 26 4.21 -3.65 1.29
C PHE A 26 3.76 -3.09 -0.06
N TYR A 27 4.11 -3.75 -1.17
CA TYR A 27 3.68 -3.34 -2.50
C TYR A 27 2.16 -3.46 -2.66
N VAL A 28 1.60 -4.62 -2.29
CA VAL A 28 0.14 -4.86 -2.37
C VAL A 28 -0.63 -3.81 -1.56
N ARG A 29 -0.15 -3.52 -0.34
CA ARG A 29 -0.72 -2.51 0.55
C ARG A 29 -0.60 -1.10 -0.04
N ALA A 30 0.60 -0.70 -0.47
CA ALA A 30 0.85 0.63 -1.04
C ALA A 30 -0.03 0.88 -2.27
N ARG A 31 -0.14 -0.11 -3.16
CA ARG A 31 -0.96 -0.03 -4.37
C ARG A 31 -2.45 0.13 -4.06
N ALA A 32 -3.00 -0.63 -3.12
CA ALA A 32 -4.40 -0.51 -2.70
C ALA A 32 -4.68 0.90 -2.15
N ILE A 33 -3.84 1.35 -1.21
CA ILE A 33 -4.00 2.65 -0.56
C ILE A 33 -3.89 3.81 -1.56
N SER A 34 -2.92 3.76 -2.47
CA SER A 34 -2.74 4.76 -3.53
C SER A 34 -3.93 4.84 -4.48
N ASN A 35 -4.60 3.72 -4.76
CA ASN A 35 -5.81 3.68 -5.57
C ASN A 35 -7.07 4.15 -4.83
N GLY A 36 -6.95 4.43 -3.52
CA GLY A 36 -8.08 4.79 -2.65
C GLY A 36 -8.85 3.58 -2.12
N ASP A 37 -8.32 2.37 -2.30
CA ASP A 37 -8.89 1.16 -1.72
C ASP A 37 -8.57 1.07 -0.21
N PRO A 38 -9.37 0.32 0.56
CA PRO A 38 -9.05 0.02 1.95
C PRO A 38 -7.70 -0.68 2.08
N ASP A 39 -7.06 -0.52 3.24
CA ASP A 39 -5.83 -1.24 3.56
C ASP A 39 -6.12 -2.75 3.69
N PRO A 40 -5.56 -3.60 2.80
CA PRO A 40 -5.85 -5.03 2.79
C PRO A 40 -5.34 -5.74 4.05
N MET A 41 -4.32 -5.19 4.72
CA MET A 41 -3.76 -5.80 5.94
C MET A 41 -4.66 -5.55 7.15
N LEU A 42 -5.40 -4.45 7.20
CA LEU A 42 -6.40 -4.21 8.25
C LEU A 42 -7.58 -5.18 8.13
N THR A 43 -7.92 -5.61 6.91
CA THR A 43 -8.96 -6.63 6.71
C THR A 43 -8.47 -8.03 7.02
N TRP A 44 -7.20 -8.35 6.75
CA TRP A 44 -6.64 -9.68 7.05
C TRP A 44 -6.45 -9.93 8.55
N GLU A 45 -6.06 -8.93 9.33
CA GLU A 45 -5.99 -9.05 10.80
C GLU A 45 -7.37 -9.23 11.47
N ALA A 46 -8.45 -8.82 10.80
CA ALA A 46 -9.81 -8.99 11.31
C ALA A 46 -10.38 -10.40 11.07
N GLU A 47 -9.81 -11.17 10.13
CA GLU A 47 -10.27 -12.52 9.76
C GLU A 47 -9.30 -13.64 10.20
N SER A 48 -8.14 -13.30 10.77
CA SER A 48 -7.13 -14.23 11.31
C SER A 48 -7.25 -14.42 12.83
#